data_AF-A0A7S0UAZ1-F1
#
_entry.id   AF-A0A7S0UAZ1-F1
#
_cell.length_a   1.000
_cell.length_b   1.000
_cell.length_c   1.000
_cell.angle_alpha   90.00
_cell.angle_beta   90.00
_cell.angle_gamma   90.00
#
_symmetry.space_group_name_H-M   'P 1'
#
loop_
_entity.id
_entity.type
_entity.pdbx_description
1 polymer ?
#
loop_
_entity_poly.entity_id
_entity_poly.type
_entity_poly.pdbx_seq_one_letter_code
_entity_poly.pdbx_strand_id
1 'polypeptide(L)'
;NDGNVSCALDIARFSREAMRNRLFKKVVKSTKYTAAASERDGRMQARCWQNTNSLLRSGLTDVYDGVKTGWIPNAHDCKEWGCLVTRVRAKYATKTDAPDQKPRPPRSLMVVVLGCSSQDKRFTDTVALVNWAWRVLEATGGAPESKG
;
A
#
# COMPACT_ATOMS: atom_id res chain seq x y z
N ASN A 1 -1.22 24.10 -11.66
CA ASN A 1 -0.49 22.81 -11.70
C ASN A 1 -1.35 21.80 -12.47
N ASP A 2 -1.88 22.18 -13.62
CA ASP A 2 -3.22 21.71 -14.03
C ASP A 2 -3.21 20.48 -14.94
N GLY A 3 -2.02 19.97 -15.26
CA GLY A 3 -1.82 18.72 -16.00
C GLY A 3 -1.37 17.53 -15.15
N ASN A 4 -1.10 17.74 -13.84
CA ASN A 4 -0.61 16.69 -12.96
C ASN A 4 -1.77 15.91 -12.31
N VAL A 5 -2.47 15.13 -13.13
CA VAL A 5 -3.64 14.35 -12.73
C VAL A 5 -3.39 12.85 -12.89
N SER A 6 -4.03 12.05 -12.04
CA SER A 6 -4.03 10.58 -12.11
C SER A 6 -5.30 10.07 -11.44
N CYS A 7 -5.74 8.85 -11.78
CA CYS A 7 -6.85 8.20 -11.07
C CYS A 7 -6.38 6.99 -10.23
N ALA A 8 -7.28 6.46 -9.39
CA ALA A 8 -6.97 5.32 -8.53
C ALA A 8 -6.54 4.08 -9.33
N LEU A 9 -7.16 3.85 -10.50
CA LEU A 9 -6.84 2.74 -11.40
C LEU A 9 -5.41 2.88 -11.97
N ASP A 10 -5.02 4.07 -12.40
CA ASP A 10 -3.66 4.32 -12.92
C ASP A 10 -2.62 4.07 -11.83
N ILE A 11 -2.85 4.62 -10.63
CA ILE A 11 -1.96 4.42 -9.48
C ILE A 11 -1.85 2.94 -9.12
N ALA A 12 -2.95 2.19 -9.15
CA ALA A 12 -2.94 0.76 -8.88
C ALA A 12 -2.12 -0.01 -9.94
N ARG A 13 -2.27 0.34 -11.22
CA ARG A 13 -1.52 -0.27 -12.34
C ARG A 13 -0.02 0.03 -12.24
N PHE A 14 0.36 1.29 -12.03
CA PHE A 14 1.75 1.70 -11.84
C PHE A 14 2.37 1.03 -10.62
N SER A 15 1.66 1.01 -9.50
CA SER A 15 2.15 0.40 -8.27
C SER A 15 2.33 -1.11 -8.42
N ARG A 16 1.41 -1.79 -9.12
CA ARG A 16 1.55 -3.21 -9.43
C ARG A 16 2.82 -3.48 -10.23
N GLU A 17 3.12 -2.66 -11.23
CA GLU A 17 4.31 -2.81 -12.05
C GLU A 17 5.59 -2.52 -11.24
N ALA A 18 5.62 -1.40 -10.50
CA ALA A 18 6.75 -1.04 -9.64
C ALA A 18 7.07 -2.14 -8.60
N MET A 19 6.04 -2.77 -8.04
CA MET A 19 6.19 -3.87 -7.08
C MET A 19 6.72 -5.18 -7.69
N ARG A 20 6.94 -5.26 -9.01
CA ARG A 20 7.71 -6.35 -9.63
C ARG A 20 9.21 -6.18 -9.36
N ASN A 21 9.70 -4.94 -9.35
CA ASN A 21 11.11 -4.62 -9.07
C ASN A 21 11.49 -4.96 -7.61
N ARG A 22 12.56 -5.76 -7.44
CA ARG A 22 13.02 -6.25 -6.12
C ARG A 22 13.55 -5.12 -5.24
N LEU A 23 14.28 -4.17 -5.81
CA LEU A 23 14.79 -3.01 -5.09
C LEU A 23 13.65 -2.11 -4.62
N PHE A 24 12.69 -1.82 -5.51
CA PHE A 24 11.52 -1.02 -5.17
C PHE A 24 10.75 -1.61 -3.98
N LYS A 25 10.43 -2.91 -4.03
CA LYS A 25 9.82 -3.64 -2.91
C LYS A 25 10.59 -3.50 -1.60
N LYS A 26 11.92 -3.63 -1.64
CA LYS A 26 12.77 -3.50 -0.45
C LYS A 26 12.69 -2.09 0.14
N VAL A 27 12.71 -1.07 -0.72
CA VAL A 27 12.63 0.34 -0.31
C VAL A 27 11.28 0.64 0.34
N VAL A 28 10.16 0.36 -0.33
CA VAL A 28 8.83 0.76 0.16
C VAL A 28 8.39 -0.02 1.41
N LYS A 29 8.93 -1.21 1.63
CA LYS A 29 8.70 -2.02 2.84
C LYS A 29 9.52 -1.57 4.05
N SER A 30 10.62 -0.84 3.83
CA SER A 30 11.48 -0.38 4.93
C SER A 30 10.72 0.58 5.85
N THR A 31 10.75 0.33 7.15
CA THR A 31 10.08 1.19 8.17
C THR A 31 10.93 2.39 8.56
N LYS A 32 12.26 2.27 8.43
CA LYS A 32 13.26 3.30 8.69
C LYS A 32 14.45 3.14 7.74
N TYR A 33 15.12 4.24 7.46
CA TYR A 33 16.38 4.27 6.73
C TYR A 33 17.31 5.28 7.39
N THR A 34 18.58 4.91 7.60
CA THR A 34 19.59 5.81 8.16
C THR A 34 20.73 5.92 7.17
N ALA A 35 21.14 7.15 6.86
CA ALA A 35 22.29 7.43 6.02
C ALA A 35 22.99 8.72 6.46
N ALA A 36 24.27 8.82 6.12
CA ALA A 36 25.02 10.06 6.31
C ALA A 36 24.56 11.07 5.24
N ALA A 37 24.15 12.25 5.67
CA ALA A 37 23.81 13.37 4.80
C ALA A 37 24.82 14.49 5.03
N SER A 38 25.21 15.15 3.94
CA SER A 38 26.06 16.34 4.01
C SER A 38 25.21 17.54 4.40
N GLU A 39 25.65 18.27 5.42
CA GLU A 39 25.09 19.58 5.77
C GLU A 39 25.69 20.69 4.89
N ARG A 40 25.09 21.88 4.93
CA ARG A 40 25.56 23.03 4.13
C ARG A 40 27.00 23.45 4.47
N ASP A 41 27.48 23.11 5.65
CA ASP A 41 28.85 23.39 6.13
C ASP A 41 29.85 22.26 5.79
N GLY A 42 29.43 21.23 5.05
CA GLY A 42 30.25 20.09 4.66
C GLY A 42 30.38 18.98 5.72
N ARG A 43 29.80 19.14 6.91
CA ARG A 43 29.79 18.08 7.92
C ARG A 43 28.87 16.94 7.50
N MET A 44 29.28 15.71 7.81
CA MET A 44 28.45 14.52 7.61
C MET A 44 27.69 14.21 8.89
N GLN A 45 26.35 14.21 8.82
CA GLN A 45 25.51 13.82 9.95
C GLN A 45 24.63 12.62 9.60
N ALA A 46 24.53 11.66 10.51
CA ALA A 46 23.58 10.56 10.37
C ALA A 46 22.14 11.10 10.46
N ARG A 47 21.38 10.95 9.38
CA ARG A 47 19.96 11.28 9.31
C ARG A 47 19.15 10.00 9.27
N CYS A 48 18.04 9.98 10.00
CA CYS A 48 17.10 8.88 10.05
C CYS A 48 15.77 9.33 9.45
N TRP A 49 15.33 8.63 8.41
CA TRP A 49 14.02 8.82 7.80
C TRP A 49 13.10 7.69 8.24
N GLN A 50 11.89 8.07 8.67
CA GLN A 50 10.85 7.12 9.03
C GLN A 50 9.82 7.04 7.92
N ASN A 51 9.35 5.83 7.64
CA ASN A 51 8.29 5.63 6.68
C ASN A 51 6.96 6.14 7.25
N THR A 52 6.31 7.03 6.51
CA THR A 52 5.04 7.64 6.92
C THR A 52 3.83 6.72 6.73
N ASN A 53 3.99 5.57 6.06
CA ASN A 53 2.96 4.53 6.03
C ASN A 53 2.92 3.79 7.38
N SER A 54 1.96 4.13 8.23
CA SER A 54 1.77 3.52 9.56
C SER A 54 1.35 2.06 9.48
N LEU A 55 0.71 1.61 8.38
CA LEU A 55 0.24 0.23 8.23
C LEU A 55 1.38 -0.79 8.26
N LEU A 56 2.59 -0.41 7.83
CA LEU A 56 3.80 -1.24 7.92
C LEU A 56 4.17 -1.62 9.35
N ARG A 57 3.70 -0.85 10.34
CA ARG A 57 3.98 -1.02 11.78
C ARG A 57 2.71 -1.26 12.61
N SER A 58 1.57 -1.48 11.95
CA SER A 58 0.26 -1.53 12.62
C SER A 58 0.05 -2.76 13.50
N GLY A 59 0.84 -3.82 13.31
CA GLY A 59 0.64 -5.10 14.00
C GLY A 59 -0.65 -5.83 13.61
N LEU A 60 -1.33 -5.37 12.55
CA LEU A 60 -2.53 -6.02 12.02
C LEU A 60 -2.23 -7.43 11.53
N THR A 61 -3.29 -8.25 11.47
CA THR A 61 -3.24 -9.64 10.99
C THR A 61 -2.74 -9.76 9.57
N ASP A 62 -3.17 -8.85 8.69
CA ASP A 62 -2.71 -8.78 7.31
C ASP A 62 -1.33 -8.13 7.18
N VAL A 63 -0.56 -8.58 6.20
CA VAL A 63 0.81 -8.10 5.99
C VAL A 63 0.83 -6.99 4.95
N TYR A 64 0.97 -5.75 5.42
CA TYR A 64 1.20 -4.57 4.59
C TYR A 64 2.68 -4.43 4.25
N ASP A 65 3.02 -4.22 2.97
CA ASP A 65 4.42 -4.19 2.52
C ASP A 65 4.79 -3.09 1.51
N GLY A 66 4.02 -1.99 1.49
CA GLY A 66 4.25 -0.82 0.64
C GLY A 66 2.99 0.02 0.57
N VAL A 67 2.78 0.93 -0.38
CA VAL A 67 3.72 1.42 -1.41
C VAL A 67 4.09 2.86 -1.08
N LYS A 68 3.12 3.76 -0.96
CA LYS A 68 3.41 5.18 -0.67
C LYS A 68 2.19 5.93 -0.15
N THR A 69 2.45 6.82 0.80
CA THR A 69 1.52 7.87 1.27
C THR A 69 1.69 9.15 0.48
N GLY A 70 0.61 9.89 0.28
CA GLY A 70 0.62 11.25 -0.27
C GLY A 70 -0.31 12.15 0.53
N TRP A 71 -0.10 13.45 0.40
CA TRP A 71 -1.05 14.44 0.84
C TRP A 71 -0.96 15.65 -0.09
N ILE A 72 -2.09 16.30 -0.35
CA ILE A 72 -2.13 17.55 -1.09
C ILE A 72 -2.10 18.69 -0.07
N PRO A 73 -1.07 19.55 -0.10
CA PRO A 73 -0.98 20.65 0.84
C PRO A 73 -2.10 21.66 0.69
N ASN A 74 -2.50 22.24 1.82
CA ASN A 74 -3.48 23.31 1.88
C ASN A 74 -2.96 24.51 1.09
N ALA A 75 -3.58 24.78 -0.05
CA ALA A 75 -3.53 26.09 -0.66
C ALA A 75 -4.89 26.76 -0.37
N HIS A 76 -4.86 27.99 0.13
CA HIS A 76 -6.04 28.87 0.25
C HIS A 76 -7.23 28.29 1.05
N ASP A 77 -7.04 28.04 2.35
CA ASP A 77 -8.13 27.71 3.31
C ASP A 77 -9.01 26.48 3.00
N CYS A 78 -8.51 25.55 2.18
CA CYS A 78 -9.18 24.28 1.89
C CYS A 78 -8.67 23.12 2.77
N LYS A 79 -9.50 22.06 2.92
CA LYS A 79 -9.22 20.85 3.74
C LYS A 79 -8.01 20.05 3.23
N GLU A 80 -7.21 19.50 4.14
CA GLU A 80 -6.13 18.55 3.82
C GLU A 80 -6.68 17.24 3.25
N TRP A 81 -6.08 16.76 2.15
CA TRP A 81 -6.46 15.51 1.52
C TRP A 81 -5.35 14.47 1.59
N GLY A 82 -5.62 13.36 2.28
CA GLY A 82 -4.72 12.22 2.41
C GLY A 82 -4.91 11.17 1.31
N CYS A 83 -3.80 10.65 0.79
CA CYS A 83 -3.80 9.57 -0.19
C CYS A 83 -2.91 8.42 0.29
N LEU A 84 -3.29 7.19 -0.04
CA LEU A 84 -2.49 5.99 0.23
C LEU A 84 -2.64 5.00 -0.92
N VAL A 85 -1.52 4.49 -1.40
CA VAL A 85 -1.48 3.22 -2.12
C VAL A 85 -0.71 2.21 -1.29
N THR A 86 -1.31 1.05 -1.07
CA THR A 86 -0.71 -0.04 -0.31
C THR A 86 -0.92 -1.38 -1.00
N ARG A 87 0.08 -2.26 -0.85
CA ARG A 87 -0.12 -3.67 -1.11
C ARG A 87 -0.31 -4.39 0.22
N VAL A 88 -1.34 -5.22 0.26
CA VAL A 88 -1.65 -6.08 1.40
C VAL A 88 -1.62 -7.53 0.95
N ARG A 89 -1.10 -8.41 1.80
CA ARG A 89 -1.10 -9.86 1.60
C ARG A 89 -1.94 -10.50 2.69
N ALA A 90 -2.80 -11.43 2.29
CA ALA A 90 -3.63 -12.20 3.21
C ALA A 90 -2.74 -12.96 4.20
N LYS A 91 -3.15 -12.97 5.47
CA LYS A 91 -2.45 -13.66 6.56
C LYS A 91 -2.24 -15.16 6.32
N TYR A 92 -3.18 -15.81 5.65
CA TYR A 92 -3.14 -17.24 5.35
C TYR A 92 -3.11 -17.47 3.84
N ALA A 93 -2.18 -18.29 3.36
CA ALA A 93 -2.40 -19.00 2.10
C ALA A 93 -3.67 -19.83 2.32
N THR A 94 -4.67 -19.68 1.44
CA THR A 94 -5.84 -20.57 1.45
C THR A 94 -5.30 -21.99 1.54
N LYS A 95 -5.66 -22.74 2.61
CA LYS A 95 -5.34 -24.16 2.70
C LYS A 95 -5.69 -24.77 1.34
N THR A 96 -4.73 -25.40 0.69
CA THR A 96 -5.02 -26.22 -0.47
C THR A 96 -5.85 -27.37 0.06
N ASP A 97 -7.15 -27.42 -0.25
CA ASP A 97 -8.06 -28.49 0.18
C ASP A 97 -7.74 -29.85 -0.49
N ALA A 98 -6.58 -29.98 -1.14
CA ALA A 98 -6.11 -31.20 -1.78
C ALA A 98 -4.63 -31.44 -1.47
N PRO A 99 -4.25 -32.66 -1.03
CA PRO A 99 -2.87 -33.01 -0.67
C PRO A 99 -1.88 -33.00 -1.86
N ASP A 100 -2.39 -32.90 -3.09
CA ASP A 100 -1.59 -33.03 -4.33
C ASP A 100 -1.54 -31.73 -5.18
N GLN A 101 -2.03 -30.60 -4.65
CA GLN A 101 -1.93 -29.31 -5.34
C GLN A 101 -0.74 -28.48 -4.87
N LYS A 102 0.06 -28.03 -5.85
CA LYS A 102 1.12 -27.02 -5.65
C LYS A 102 0.56 -25.83 -4.87
N PRO A 103 1.25 -25.34 -3.81
CA PRO A 103 0.75 -24.26 -2.98
C PRO A 103 0.46 -23.02 -3.83
N ARG A 104 -0.76 -22.49 -3.72
CA ARG A 104 -1.12 -21.24 -4.38
C ARG A 104 -0.28 -20.10 -3.81
N PRO A 105 0.19 -19.16 -4.64
CA PRO A 105 0.85 -17.97 -4.13
C PRO A 105 -0.10 -17.23 -3.18
N PRO A 106 0.40 -16.62 -2.10
CA PRO A 106 -0.43 -15.90 -1.14
C PRO A 106 -1.21 -14.80 -1.86
N ARG A 107 -2.53 -14.75 -1.63
CA ARG A 107 -3.41 -13.73 -2.21
C ARG A 107 -2.93 -12.33 -1.77
N SER A 108 -2.87 -11.40 -2.72
CA SER A 108 -2.48 -10.02 -2.46
C SER A 108 -3.41 -9.04 -3.15
N LEU A 109 -3.72 -7.92 -2.51
CA LEU A 109 -4.48 -6.82 -3.08
C LEU A 109 -3.61 -5.58 -3.20
N MET A 110 -3.85 -4.82 -4.26
CA MET A 110 -3.40 -3.44 -4.38
C MET A 110 -4.60 -2.55 -4.03
N VAL A 111 -4.45 -1.71 -3.00
CA VAL A 111 -5.51 -0.83 -2.51
C VAL A 111 -5.06 0.60 -2.66
N VAL A 112 -5.92 1.43 -3.25
CA VAL A 112 -5.67 2.84 -3.48
C VAL A 112 -6.83 3.65 -2.91
N VAL A 113 -6.50 4.59 -2.02
CA VAL A 113 -7.41 5.58 -1.46
C VAL A 113 -6.88 6.96 -1.84
N LEU A 114 -7.71 7.75 -2.52
CA LEU A 114 -7.39 9.13 -2.92
C LEU A 114 -8.39 10.09 -2.28
N GLY A 115 -7.95 11.29 -1.92
CA GLY A 115 -8.86 12.35 -1.48
C GLY A 115 -9.50 12.10 -0.12
N CYS A 116 -8.83 11.38 0.79
CA CYS A 116 -9.36 11.17 2.13
C CYS A 116 -9.34 12.48 2.93
N SER A 117 -10.37 12.76 3.73
CA SER A 117 -10.55 14.06 4.39
C SER A 117 -9.52 14.40 5.49
N SER A 118 -8.58 13.49 5.77
CA SER A 118 -7.41 13.75 6.59
C SER A 118 -6.30 12.75 6.29
N GLN A 119 -5.09 13.07 6.76
CA GLN A 119 -3.95 12.18 6.64
C GLN A 119 -4.14 10.88 7.44
N ASP A 120 -4.83 10.89 8.57
CA ASP A 120 -5.00 9.68 9.38
C ASP A 120 -6.11 8.78 8.86
N LYS A 121 -7.23 9.37 8.41
CA LYS A 121 -8.37 8.61 7.92
C LYS A 121 -8.03 7.71 6.73
N ARG A 122 -7.03 8.07 5.91
CA ARG A 122 -6.58 7.22 4.78
C ARG A 122 -6.20 5.81 5.22
N PHE A 123 -5.70 5.66 6.45
CA PHE A 123 -5.32 4.35 7.00
C PHE A 123 -6.55 3.56 7.43
N THR A 124 -7.48 4.19 8.15
CA THR A 124 -8.74 3.56 8.57
C THR A 124 -9.58 3.13 7.37
N ASP A 125 -9.73 4.01 6.37
CA ASP A 125 -10.47 3.71 5.13
C ASP A 125 -9.83 2.54 4.38
N THR A 126 -8.50 2.50 4.33
CA THR A 126 -7.76 1.40 3.70
C THR A 126 -8.01 0.07 4.41
N VAL A 127 -7.96 0.04 5.75
CA VAL A 127 -8.23 -1.19 6.52
C VAL A 127 -9.68 -1.65 6.31
N ALA A 128 -10.65 -0.73 6.33
CA ALA A 128 -12.06 -1.06 6.08
C ALA A 128 -12.26 -1.65 4.66
N LEU A 129 -11.62 -1.06 3.65
CA LEU A 129 -11.69 -1.53 2.27
C LEU A 129 -11.03 -2.89 2.08
N VAL A 130 -9.90 -3.14 2.74
CA VAL A 130 -9.23 -4.45 2.74
C VAL A 130 -10.13 -5.52 3.36
N ASN A 131 -10.71 -5.25 4.53
CA ASN A 131 -11.63 -6.18 5.21
C ASN A 131 -12.89 -6.47 4.38
N TRP A 132 -13.44 -5.45 3.71
CA TRP A 132 -14.54 -5.65 2.77
C TRP A 132 -14.12 -6.51 1.57
N ALA A 133 -12.98 -6.21 0.95
CA ALA A 133 -12.50 -6.92 -0.23
C ALA A 133 -12.25 -8.41 0.06
N TRP A 134 -11.70 -8.75 1.21
CA TRP A 134 -11.54 -10.15 1.61
C TRP A 134 -12.87 -10.89 1.74
N ARG A 135 -13.85 -10.29 2.42
CA ARG A 135 -15.19 -10.90 2.54
C ARG A 135 -15.85 -11.12 1.18
N VAL A 136 -15.73 -10.16 0.27
CA VAL A 136 -16.24 -10.31 -1.10
C VAL A 136 -15.53 -11.44 -1.82
N LEU A 137 -14.20 -11.50 -1.78
CA LEU A 137 -13.41 -12.54 -2.46
C LEU A 137 -13.62 -13.94 -1.88
N GLU A 138 -13.94 -14.04 -0.59
CA GLU A 138 -14.35 -15.29 0.06
C GLU A 138 -15.74 -15.72 -0.40
N ALA A 139 -16.71 -14.79 -0.44
CA ALA A 139 -18.06 -15.05 -0.91
C ALA A 139 -18.12 -15.43 -2.40
N THR A 140 -17.30 -14.79 -3.25
CA THR A 140 -17.20 -15.13 -4.68
C THR A 140 -16.30 -16.34 -4.95
N GLY A 141 -15.54 -16.79 -3.95
CA GLY A 141 -14.62 -17.92 -4.04
C GLY A 141 -15.27 -19.30 -4.16
N GLY A 142 -16.60 -19.37 -4.33
CA GLY A 142 -17.38 -20.60 -4.55
C GLY A 142 -18.08 -20.70 -5.92
N ALA A 143 -17.98 -19.71 -6.81
CA ALA A 143 -18.58 -19.79 -8.14
C ALA A 143 -17.49 -19.87 -9.22
N PRO A 144 -17.43 -20.93 -10.06
CA PRO A 144 -16.53 -20.94 -11.20
C PRO A 144 -16.96 -19.87 -12.21
N GLU A 145 -15.98 -19.10 -12.71
CA GLU A 145 -16.16 -18.26 -13.89
C GLU A 145 -16.72 -19.11 -15.03
N SER A 146 -17.97 -18.87 -15.41
CA SER A 146 -18.50 -19.34 -16.68
C SER A 146 -17.80 -18.56 -17.79
N LYS A 147 -17.12 -19.30 -18.65
CA LYS A 147 -16.57 -18.74 -19.90
C LYS A 147 -17.75 -18.34 -20.80
N GLY A 148 -17.77 -17.07 -21.20
CA GLY A 148 -18.54 -16.54 -22.31
C GLY A 148 -17.60 -15.98 -23.36
#